data_AF-A0A4Q6AJR5-F1
#
_entry.id   AF-A0A4Q6AJR5-F1
#
_cell.length_a   1.000
_cell.length_b   1.000
_cell.length_c   1.000
_cell.angle_alpha   90.00
_cell.angle_beta   90.00
_cell.angle_gamma   90.00
#
_symmetry.space_group_name_H-M   'P 1'
#
loop_
_entity.id
_entity.type
_entity.pdbx_description
1 polymer ?
#
loop_
_entity_poly.entity_id
_entity_poly.type
_entity_poly.pdbx_seq_one_letter_code
_entity_poly.pdbx_strand_id
1 'polypeptide(L)'
;MLLGLAVHTNERTVPPLSGENKLFIITLDGLRWQEVFFGADPLLLTNKAFNNDVALTTALYGGSSPEERRKKLMPFFWNVIAAQGELYGNRHHGNKMNVANPYAL
;
A
#
# COMPACT_ATOMS: atom_id res chain seq x y z
N MET A 1 -14.33 40.56 -5.69
CA MET A 1 -14.59 39.17 -6.08
C MET A 1 -13.87 38.26 -5.09
N LEU A 2 -14.52 37.89 -3.98
CA LEU A 2 -13.95 36.97 -3.00
C LEU A 2 -14.15 35.52 -3.51
N LEU A 3 -13.08 34.78 -3.75
CA LEU A 3 -13.16 33.32 -3.86
C LEU A 3 -13.20 32.76 -2.43
N GLY A 4 -14.36 32.24 -2.03
CA GLY A 4 -14.51 31.47 -0.80
C GLY A 4 -13.84 30.10 -0.95
N LEU A 5 -12.93 29.78 -0.03
CA LEU A 5 -12.35 28.46 0.12
C LEU A 5 -13.42 27.54 0.75
N ALA A 6 -14.00 26.63 -0.03
CA ALA A 6 -14.88 25.61 0.52
C ALA A 6 -14.02 24.53 1.21
N VAL A 7 -13.97 24.56 2.54
CA VAL A 7 -13.48 23.42 3.33
C VAL A 7 -14.58 22.37 3.29
N HIS A 8 -14.37 21.32 2.47
CA HIS A 8 -15.22 20.14 2.48
C HIS A 8 -14.80 19.29 3.70
N THR A 9 -15.45 19.48 4.85
CA THR A 9 -15.32 18.54 5.96
C THR A 9 -16.04 17.26 5.55
N ASN A 10 -15.28 16.19 5.32
CA ASN A 10 -15.80 14.85 5.07
C ASN A 10 -16.48 14.31 6.35
N GLU A 11 -17.65 14.82 6.67
CA GLU A 11 -18.58 14.16 7.59
C GLU A 11 -19.24 13.02 6.81
N ARG A 12 -18.48 11.94 6.57
CA ARG A 12 -19.10 10.66 6.22
C ARG A 12 -19.77 10.16 7.48
N THR A 13 -21.10 10.30 7.54
CA THR A 13 -21.93 9.56 8.49
C THR A 13 -21.73 8.08 8.18
N VAL A 14 -20.83 7.41 8.91
CA VAL A 14 -20.68 5.97 8.81
C VAL A 14 -21.97 5.39 9.37
N PRO A 15 -22.83 4.76 8.54
CA PRO A 15 -24.05 4.16 9.04
C PRO A 15 -23.65 3.13 10.10
N PRO A 16 -24.37 3.02 11.23
CA PRO A 16 -24.10 1.99 12.22
C PRO A 16 -24.08 0.63 11.52
N LEU A 17 -23.04 -0.16 11.78
CA LEU A 17 -22.91 -1.49 11.19
C LEU A 17 -24.13 -2.31 11.61
N SER A 18 -24.96 -2.71 10.64
CA SER A 18 -25.97 -3.76 10.83
C SER A 18 -25.29 -4.99 11.42
N GLY A 19 -25.98 -5.79 12.26
CA GLY A 19 -25.44 -7.08 12.74
C GLY A 19 -25.05 -8.05 11.60
N GLU A 20 -25.51 -7.76 10.38
CA GLU A 20 -25.14 -8.44 9.14
C GLU A 20 -23.81 -7.96 8.55
N ASN A 21 -23.40 -6.70 8.80
CA ASN A 21 -22.16 -6.15 8.28
C ASN A 21 -20.97 -6.77 9.03
N LYS A 22 -20.16 -7.54 8.32
CA LYS A 22 -18.96 -8.17 8.87
C LYS A 22 -17.75 -7.28 8.65
N LEU A 23 -17.02 -7.00 9.74
CA LEU A 23 -15.74 -6.30 9.70
C LEU A 23 -14.62 -7.32 9.82
N PHE A 24 -13.69 -7.29 8.87
CA PHE A 24 -12.46 -8.08 8.91
C PHE A 24 -11.29 -7.12 9.09
N ILE A 25 -10.48 -7.36 10.11
CA ILE A 25 -9.21 -6.65 10.32
C ILE A 25 -8.10 -7.66 10.03
N ILE A 26 -7.31 -7.37 9.01
CA ILE A 26 -6.18 -8.20 8.59
C ILE A 26 -4.91 -7.42 8.90
N THR A 27 -4.07 -8.00 9.76
CA THR A 27 -2.73 -7.47 10.06
C THR A 27 -1.69 -8.42 9.48
N LEU A 28 -0.72 -7.88 8.76
CA LEU A 28 0.37 -8.64 8.18
C LEU A 28 1.66 -8.22 8.88
N ASP A 29 2.25 -9.13 9.64
CA ASP A 29 3.57 -8.91 10.24
C ASP A 29 4.67 -9.04 9.18
N GLY A 30 5.71 -8.22 9.28
CA GLY A 30 6.85 -8.24 8.36
C GLY A 30 6.59 -7.70 6.94
N LEU A 31 5.37 -7.28 6.60
CA LEU A 31 5.10 -6.66 5.29
C LEU A 31 5.61 -5.21 5.26
N ARG A 32 6.61 -4.94 4.43
CA ARG A 32 7.17 -3.60 4.31
C ARG A 32 6.31 -2.75 3.40
N TRP A 33 5.93 -1.55 3.85
CA TRP A 33 5.11 -0.63 3.06
C TRP A 33 5.77 -0.29 1.71
N GLN A 34 7.11 -0.24 1.65
CA GLN A 34 7.85 -0.01 0.41
C GLN A 34 7.50 -1.04 -0.67
N GLU A 35 7.38 -2.32 -0.31
CA GLU A 35 7.04 -3.39 -1.25
C GLU A 35 5.60 -3.26 -1.72
N VAL A 36 4.70 -2.83 -0.82
CA VAL A 36 3.31 -2.50 -1.17
C VAL A 36 3.31 -1.45 -2.26
N PHE A 37 3.96 -0.31 -2.07
CA PHE A 37 3.85 0.83 -2.98
C PHE A 37 4.77 0.79 -4.21
N PHE A 38 5.92 0.12 -4.13
CA PHE A 38 6.96 0.15 -5.16
C PHE A 38 7.27 -1.22 -5.77
N GLY A 39 6.71 -2.29 -5.21
CA GLY A 39 6.96 -3.65 -5.64
C GLY A 39 8.31 -4.18 -5.18
N ALA A 40 8.79 -5.22 -5.87
CA ALA A 40 10.04 -5.86 -5.52
C ALA A 40 11.23 -4.89 -5.64
N ASP A 41 12.06 -4.84 -4.60
CA ASP A 41 13.25 -4.00 -4.57
C ASP A 41 14.31 -4.56 -5.55
N PRO A 42 14.75 -3.79 -6.56
CA PRO A 42 15.76 -4.23 -7.51
C PRO A 42 17.08 -4.67 -6.86
N LEU A 43 17.47 -4.04 -5.74
CA LEU A 43 18.70 -4.39 -5.02
C LEU A 43 18.57 -5.75 -4.32
N LEU A 44 17.37 -6.11 -3.84
CA LEU A 44 17.12 -7.42 -3.23
C LEU A 44 16.96 -8.51 -4.29
N LEU A 45 16.30 -8.21 -5.41
CA LEU A 45 16.14 -9.14 -6.52
C LEU A 45 17.48 -9.59 -7.09
N THR A 46 18.48 -8.72 -7.15
CA THR A 46 19.78 -9.03 -7.76
C THR A 46 20.81 -9.57 -6.75
N ASN A 47 20.50 -9.55 -5.46
CA ASN A 47 21.43 -9.95 -4.41
C ASN A 47 21.36 -11.46 -4.14
N LYS A 48 22.42 -12.18 -4.52
CA LYS A 48 22.53 -13.64 -4.34
C LYS A 48 22.52 -14.11 -2.88
N ALA A 49 22.81 -13.23 -1.92
CA ALA A 49 22.72 -13.58 -0.49
C ALA A 49 21.26 -13.71 -0.02
N PHE A 50 20.33 -13.05 -0.71
CA PHE A 50 18.90 -13.05 -0.36
C PHE A 50 18.03 -13.73 -1.42
N ASN A 51 18.62 -14.10 -2.55
CA ASN A 51 17.92 -14.66 -3.69
C ASN A 51 18.73 -15.76 -4.39
N ASN A 52 18.23 -16.98 -4.28
CA ASN A 52 18.88 -18.16 -4.84
C ASN A 52 18.67 -18.29 -6.37
N ASP A 53 17.65 -17.64 -6.93
CA ASP A 53 17.34 -17.67 -8.37
C ASP A 53 16.98 -16.27 -8.88
N VAL A 54 18.03 -15.48 -9.08
CA VAL A 54 17.93 -14.11 -9.59
C VAL A 54 17.24 -14.06 -10.95
N ALA A 55 17.45 -15.04 -11.82
CA ALA A 55 16.88 -15.04 -13.16
C ALA A 55 15.35 -15.21 -13.12
N LEU A 56 14.87 -16.21 -12.38
CA LEU A 56 13.44 -16.49 -12.25
C LEU A 56 12.70 -15.36 -11.55
N THR A 57 13.20 -14.93 -10.40
CA THR A 57 12.57 -13.86 -9.61
C THR A 57 12.56 -12.52 -10.32
N THR A 58 13.60 -12.18 -11.09
CA THR A 58 13.61 -10.97 -11.93
C THR A 58 12.57 -11.07 -13.04
N ALA A 59 12.41 -12.25 -13.67
CA ALA A 59 11.38 -12.46 -14.68
C ALA A 59 9.96 -12.30 -14.09
N LEU A 60 9.72 -12.85 -12.90
CA LEU A 60 8.42 -12.82 -12.23
C LEU A 60 8.08 -11.44 -11.65
N TYR A 61 9.02 -10.80 -10.95
CA TYR A 61 8.75 -9.64 -10.09
C TYR A 61 9.48 -8.35 -10.51
N GLY A 62 10.39 -8.43 -11.48
CA GLY A 62 11.08 -7.27 -12.03
C GLY A 62 10.19 -6.39 -12.91
N GLY A 63 10.64 -5.18 -13.23
CA GLY A 63 9.89 -4.22 -14.02
C GLY A 63 10.62 -2.89 -14.12
N SER A 64 10.32 -2.13 -15.17
CA SER A 64 10.96 -0.85 -15.45
C SER A 64 10.53 0.24 -14.47
N SER A 65 9.28 0.17 -14.00
CA SER A 65 8.67 1.12 -13.07
C SER A 65 8.23 0.46 -11.75
N PRO A 66 8.11 1.23 -10.65
CA PRO A 66 7.50 0.75 -9.41
C PRO A 66 6.08 0.22 -9.61
N GLU A 67 5.31 0.80 -10.53
CA GLU A 67 3.93 0.42 -10.87
C GLU A 67 3.86 -0.98 -11.51
N GLU A 68 4.79 -1.31 -12.40
CA GLU A 68 4.91 -2.65 -12.98
C GLU A 68 5.29 -3.66 -11.91
N ARG A 69 6.32 -3.34 -11.11
CA ARG A 69 6.84 -4.24 -10.08
C ARG A 69 5.80 -4.55 -9.01
N ARG A 70 5.06 -3.55 -8.53
CA ARG A 70 4.05 -3.77 -7.48
C ARG A 70 2.86 -4.59 -7.98
N LYS A 71 2.45 -4.42 -9.24
CA LYS A 71 1.42 -5.25 -9.87
C LYS A 71 1.87 -6.70 -10.05
N LYS A 72 3.15 -6.92 -10.38
CA LYS A 72 3.72 -8.27 -10.48
C LYS A 72 3.90 -8.93 -9.11
N LEU A 73 4.36 -8.19 -8.11
CA LEU A 73 4.57 -8.72 -6.76
C LEU A 73 3.26 -9.00 -6.01
N MET A 74 2.28 -8.11 -6.13
CA MET A 74 0.99 -8.20 -5.43
C MET A 74 -0.19 -7.93 -6.37
N PRO A 75 -0.47 -8.86 -7.30
CA PRO A 75 -1.46 -8.66 -8.35
C PRO A 75 -2.88 -8.46 -7.81
N PHE A 76 -3.30 -9.23 -6.79
CA PHE A 76 -4.62 -9.05 -6.19
C PHE A 76 -4.77 -7.68 -5.51
N PHE A 77 -3.75 -7.25 -4.76
CA PHE A 77 -3.77 -5.97 -4.06
C PHE A 77 -3.91 -4.80 -5.04
N TRP A 78 -3.11 -4.79 -6.11
CA TRP A 78 -3.06 -3.66 -7.04
C TRP A 78 -4.13 -3.69 -8.14
N ASN A 79 -4.67 -4.85 -8.48
CA ASN A 79 -5.73 -4.97 -9.49
C ASN A 79 -7.14 -4.98 -8.88
N VAL A 80 -7.29 -5.34 -7.61
CA VAL A 80 -8.62 -5.42 -6.94
C VAL A 80 -8.71 -4.42 -5.80
N ILE A 81 -7.89 -4.56 -4.76
CA ILE A 81 -8.02 -3.75 -3.53
C ILE A 81 -7.80 -2.26 -3.83
N ALA A 82 -6.73 -1.92 -4.54
CA ALA A 82 -6.43 -0.52 -4.87
C ALA A 82 -7.42 0.09 -5.88
N ALA A 83 -8.11 -0.73 -6.67
CA ALA A 83 -9.07 -0.26 -7.67
C ALA A 83 -10.49 -0.09 -7.11
N GLN A 84 -10.86 -0.92 -6.14
CA GLN A 84 -12.20 -0.97 -5.54
C GLN A 84 -12.25 -0.42 -4.11
N GLY A 85 -11.11 -0.02 -3.57
CA GLY A 85 -10.95 0.48 -2.22
C GLY A 85 -10.08 1.71 -2.18
N GLU A 86 -9.69 2.07 -0.95
CA GLU A 86 -8.89 3.25 -0.67
C GLU A 86 -7.54 2.82 -0.09
N LEU A 87 -6.47 3.52 -0.48
CA LEU A 87 -5.12 3.18 -0.08
C LEU A 87 -4.45 4.35 0.65
N TYR A 88 -3.89 4.08 1.83
CA TYR A 88 -3.23 5.07 2.66
C TYR A 88 -1.80 4.63 3.03
N GLY A 89 -0.91 5.58 3.28
CA GLY A 89 0.46 5.33 3.74
C GLY A 89 1.57 5.50 2.68
N ASN A 90 1.25 5.99 1.47
CA ASN A 90 2.29 6.29 0.48
C ASN A 90 3.03 7.59 0.84
N ARG A 91 4.25 7.45 1.36
CA ARG A 91 5.08 8.58 1.79
C ARG A 91 5.56 9.47 0.64
N HIS A 92 5.64 8.98 -0.60
CA HIS A 92 6.00 9.81 -1.76
C HIS A 92 4.91 10.83 -2.10
N HIS A 93 3.67 10.59 -1.67
CA HIS A 93 2.56 11.54 -1.78
C HIS A 93 2.29 12.29 -0.47
N GLY A 94 3.21 12.25 0.50
CA GLY A 94 3.03 12.90 1.80
C GLY A 94 2.03 12.20 2.73
N ASN A 95 1.51 11.03 2.37
CA ASN A 95 0.61 10.24 3.20
C ASN A 95 1.42 9.39 4.19
N LYS A 96 1.58 9.87 5.41
CA LYS A 96 2.56 9.32 6.37
C LYS A 96 2.03 8.14 7.21
N MET A 97 0.71 8.06 7.43
CA MET A 97 0.05 7.06 8.31
C MET A 97 0.86 6.74 9.57
N ASN A 98 1.30 7.79 10.28
CA ASN A 98 2.15 7.60 11.45
C ASN A 98 1.33 7.08 12.63
N VAL A 99 1.93 6.18 13.41
CA VAL A 99 1.36 5.72 14.67
C VAL A 99 1.35 6.89 15.65
N ALA A 100 0.18 7.20 16.20
CA ALA A 100 0.02 8.31 17.15
C ALA A 100 0.44 7.95 18.58
N ASN A 101 0.96 6.74 18.82
CA ASN A 101 1.39 6.29 20.14
C ASN A 101 2.64 7.07 20.57
N PRO A 102 2.55 7.94 21.60
CA PRO A 102 3.68 8.74 22.06
C PRO A 102 4.74 7.92 22.82
N TYR A 103 4.46 6.65 23.11
CA TYR A 103 5.37 5.73 23.81
C TYR A 103 6.00 4.68 22.89
N ALA A 104 5.89 4.84 21.56
CA ALA A 104 6.66 4.02 20.63
C ALA A 104 8.15 4.41 20.78
N LEU A 105 8.92 3.53 21.44
CA LEU A 105 10.35 3.66 21.65
C LEU A 105 11.13 3.74 20.33
#